data_AF-A0A0F9C1D1-F1
#
_entry.id   AF-A0A0F9C1D1-F1
#
_cell.length_a   1.000
_cell.length_b   1.000
_cell.length_c   1.000
_cell.angle_alpha   90.00
_cell.angle_beta   90.00
_cell.angle_gamma   90.00
#
_symmetry.space_group_name_H-M   'P 1'
#
loop_
_entity.id
_entity.type
_entity.pdbx_description
1 polymer ?
#
loop_
_entity_poly.entity_id
_entity_poly.type
_entity_poly.pdbx_seq_one_letter_code
_entity_poly.pdbx_strand_id
1 'polypeptide(L)'
;GLRRSAKMGRPKGAKTEKARPQAPTQLAPGRPPGKLVPAPLSDAAMDEANKRARRAVGLPENRPAPAEPSKMNSWTEAQDRTLRKGWKRRGTNYALAKRVGKTAPQVVQRAKELKLGERARPDHHRACVKCGERFQPKDWTTDWYCEKHRQQAKARGGDFATPAGFAT
;
A
#
# COMPACT_ATOMS: atom_id res chain seq x y z
N GLY A 1 6.92 -41.47 24.06
CA GLY A 1 6.80 -40.74 25.33
C GLY A 1 5.71 -39.69 25.21
N LEU A 2 4.56 -39.93 25.84
CA LEU A 2 3.45 -38.97 25.91
C LEU A 2 3.84 -37.81 26.84
N ARG A 3 3.85 -36.57 26.33
CA ARG A 3 3.90 -35.37 27.17
C ARG A 3 2.54 -34.69 27.16
N ARG A 4 1.97 -34.63 28.37
CA ARG A 4 0.67 -34.06 28.72
C ARG A 4 0.80 -32.54 28.97
N SER A 5 -0.33 -31.86 28.75
CA SER A 5 -0.85 -30.71 29.52
C SER A 5 -0.12 -29.36 29.50
N ALA A 6 -0.84 -28.31 29.12
CA ALA A 6 -1.23 -27.23 30.04
C ALA A 6 -2.33 -26.34 29.40
N LYS A 7 -3.54 -26.43 29.94
CA LYS A 7 -4.70 -25.60 29.60
C LYS A 7 -4.72 -24.42 30.59
N MET A 8 -4.22 -23.27 30.17
CA MET A 8 -4.25 -22.05 31.00
C MET A 8 -5.62 -21.38 30.87
N GLY A 9 -6.36 -21.37 31.97
CA GLY A 9 -7.66 -20.71 32.11
C GLY A 9 -7.53 -19.19 31.98
N ARG A 10 -8.46 -18.59 31.24
CA ARG A 10 -8.57 -17.13 31.09
C ARG A 10 -9.54 -16.60 32.16
N PRO A 11 -9.15 -15.63 32.98
CA PRO A 11 -10.01 -15.11 34.04
C PRO A 11 -11.21 -14.36 33.47
N LYS A 12 -12.38 -14.65 34.06
CA LYS A 12 -13.63 -13.92 33.89
C LYS A 12 -13.61 -12.65 34.73
N GLY A 13 -14.14 -11.57 34.15
CA GLY A 13 -14.80 -10.51 34.92
C GLY A 13 -14.04 -9.19 34.98
N ALA A 14 -14.47 -8.24 34.16
CA ALA A 14 -14.45 -6.83 34.54
C ALA A 14 -15.91 -6.35 34.47
N LYS A 15 -16.41 -5.95 35.65
CA LYS A 15 -17.79 -5.54 35.88
C LYS A 15 -18.03 -4.17 35.25
N THR A 16 -19.23 -4.03 34.73
CA THR A 16 -19.81 -2.83 34.14
C THR A 16 -19.95 -1.72 35.18
N GLU A 17 -19.23 -0.63 35.00
CA GLU A 17 -19.50 0.63 35.72
C GLU A 17 -20.69 1.32 35.04
N LYS A 18 -21.84 1.33 35.73
CA LYS A 18 -23.06 1.99 35.28
C LYS A 18 -22.81 3.50 35.28
N ALA A 19 -22.72 4.08 34.09
CA ALA A 19 -22.70 5.52 33.89
C ALA A 19 -23.97 6.15 34.49
N ARG A 20 -23.77 7.11 35.39
CA ARG A 20 -24.78 7.96 36.02
C ARG A 20 -25.50 8.78 34.94
N PRO A 21 -26.85 8.80 34.86
CA PRO A 21 -27.54 9.67 33.93
C PRO A 21 -27.31 11.14 34.32
N GLN A 22 -26.74 11.92 33.41
CA GLN A 22 -26.65 13.37 33.57
C GLN A 22 -28.05 13.97 33.42
N ALA A 23 -28.37 14.94 34.27
CA ALA A 23 -29.63 15.67 34.23
C ALA A 23 -29.82 16.38 32.88
N PRO A 24 -31.05 16.48 32.36
CA PRO A 24 -31.34 17.24 31.15
C PRO A 24 -31.07 18.73 31.44
N THR A 25 -30.05 19.26 30.77
CA THR A 25 -29.77 20.70 30.75
C THR A 25 -30.96 21.38 30.08
N GLN A 26 -31.66 22.24 30.82
CA GLN A 26 -32.76 23.02 30.28
C GLN A 26 -32.22 23.94 29.17
N LEU A 27 -32.65 23.67 27.94
CA LEU A 27 -32.40 24.50 26.77
C LEU A 27 -33.18 25.81 26.94
N ALA A 28 -32.45 26.91 27.09
CA ALA A 28 -33.03 28.24 27.05
C ALA A 28 -33.76 28.46 25.71
N PRO A 29 -34.97 29.07 25.71
CA PRO A 29 -35.71 29.31 24.49
C PRO A 29 -35.14 30.52 23.75
N GLY A 30 -35.00 30.39 22.43
CA GLY A 30 -35.01 31.52 21.51
C GLY A 30 -33.64 32.12 21.18
N ARG A 31 -32.86 31.40 20.36
CA ARG A 31 -31.94 32.08 19.43
C ARG A 31 -32.39 31.74 18.00
N PRO A 32 -32.75 32.73 17.17
CA PRO A 32 -33.14 32.45 15.79
C PRO A 32 -31.97 31.77 15.07
N PRO A 33 -32.22 30.79 14.17
CA PRO A 33 -31.18 30.16 13.37
C PRO A 33 -30.71 31.12 12.29
N GLY A 34 -30.00 32.18 12.70
CA GLY A 34 -29.07 32.83 11.81
C GLY A 34 -28.03 31.78 11.44
N LYS A 35 -27.99 31.38 10.17
CA LYS A 35 -26.91 30.56 9.62
C LYS A 35 -25.62 31.36 9.79
N LEU A 36 -24.98 31.22 10.95
CA LEU A 36 -23.61 31.61 11.17
C LEU A 36 -22.79 30.67 10.31
N VAL A 37 -22.62 31.04 9.04
CA VAL A 37 -21.59 30.43 8.20
C VAL A 37 -20.29 30.84 8.89
N PRO A 38 -19.54 29.90 9.50
CA PRO A 38 -18.27 30.25 10.12
C PRO A 38 -17.41 30.89 9.05
N ALA A 39 -16.83 32.04 9.36
CA ALA A 39 -15.92 32.73 8.46
C ALA A 39 -14.83 31.74 8.00
N PRO A 40 -14.41 31.77 6.73
CA PRO A 40 -13.32 30.93 6.26
C PRO A 40 -12.10 31.16 7.15
N LEU A 41 -11.62 30.08 7.76
CA LEU A 41 -10.41 30.10 8.57
C LEU A 41 -9.24 30.52 7.68
N SER A 42 -8.34 31.34 8.21
CA SER A 42 -7.09 31.64 7.55
C SER A 42 -6.24 30.38 7.40
N ASP A 43 -5.36 30.35 6.40
CA ASP A 43 -4.44 29.22 6.18
C ASP A 43 -3.61 28.90 7.43
N ALA A 44 -3.24 29.92 8.22
CA ALA A 44 -2.54 29.76 9.48
C ALA A 44 -3.39 29.04 10.56
N ALA A 45 -4.68 29.35 10.64
CA ALA A 45 -5.57 28.68 11.59
C ALA A 45 -5.83 27.21 11.20
N MET A 46 -5.90 26.93 9.89
CA MET A 46 -5.99 25.57 9.35
C MET A 46 -4.74 24.74 9.64
N ASP A 47 -3.55 25.33 9.48
CA ASP A 47 -2.28 24.66 9.78
C ASP A 47 -2.17 24.29 11.27
N GLU A 48 -2.56 25.21 12.16
CA GLU A 48 -2.51 24.98 13.61
C GLU A 48 -3.54 23.94 14.09
N ALA A 49 -4.73 23.92 13.47
CA ALA A 49 -5.73 22.88 13.69
C ALA A 49 -5.21 21.50 13.25
N ASN A 50 -4.54 21.42 12.09
CA ASN A 50 -3.92 20.20 11.60
C ASN A 50 -2.78 19.72 12.52
N LYS A 51 -1.94 20.62 13.03
CA LYS A 51 -0.90 20.26 14.02
C LYS A 51 -1.51 19.66 15.29
N ARG A 52 -2.54 20.30 15.86
CA ARG A 52 -3.25 19.77 17.03
C ARG A 52 -3.85 18.40 16.77
N ALA A 53 -4.50 18.21 15.62
CA ALA A 53 -5.07 16.92 15.24
C ALA A 53 -4.00 15.83 15.17
N ARG A 54 -2.82 16.12 14.58
CA ARG A 54 -1.70 15.16 14.47
C ARG A 54 -1.09 14.81 15.82
N ARG A 55 -0.94 15.77 16.73
CA ARG A 55 -0.49 15.53 18.12
C ARG A 55 -1.45 14.61 18.86
N ALA A 56 -2.76 14.80 18.69
CA ALA A 56 -3.79 14.00 19.35
C ALA A 56 -3.75 12.51 18.96
N VAL A 57 -3.30 12.18 17.75
CA VAL A 57 -3.18 10.80 17.25
C VAL A 57 -1.74 10.25 17.32
N GLY A 58 -0.82 10.98 17.95
CA GLY A 58 0.57 10.55 18.10
C GLY A 58 1.35 10.47 16.79
N LEU A 59 0.93 11.21 15.74
CA LEU A 59 1.69 11.26 14.49
C LEU A 59 2.88 12.21 14.63
N PRO A 60 4.09 11.81 14.20
CA PRO A 60 5.28 12.64 14.29
C PRO A 60 5.11 13.94 13.48
N GLU A 61 5.36 15.10 14.09
CA GLU A 61 5.19 16.42 13.46
C GLU A 61 6.03 16.57 12.19
N ASN A 62 7.26 16.04 12.23
CA ASN A 62 8.17 15.95 11.10
C ASN A 62 7.81 14.76 10.21
N ARG A 63 6.81 14.92 9.35
CA ARG A 63 6.76 14.10 8.14
C ARG A 63 7.88 14.61 7.25
N PRO A 64 8.91 13.82 6.91
CA PRO A 64 9.86 14.25 5.89
C PRO A 64 9.05 14.68 4.67
N ALA A 65 9.35 15.86 4.15
CA ALA A 65 8.72 16.34 2.92
C ALA A 65 8.75 15.20 1.90
N PRO A 66 7.68 14.98 1.10
CA PRO A 66 7.72 13.98 0.05
C PRO A 66 8.99 14.25 -0.74
N ALA A 67 9.94 13.30 -0.68
CA ALA A 67 11.24 13.48 -1.30
C ALA A 67 10.99 13.97 -2.72
N GLU A 68 11.62 15.10 -3.08
CA GLU A 68 11.48 15.62 -4.44
C GLU A 68 11.67 14.45 -5.40
N PRO A 69 10.80 14.30 -6.42
CA PRO A 69 10.81 13.13 -7.29
C PRO A 69 12.23 13.00 -7.84
N SER A 70 12.96 12.00 -7.33
CA SER A 70 14.40 11.95 -7.57
C SER A 70 14.62 11.92 -9.08
N LYS A 71 15.66 12.63 -9.56
CA LYS A 71 16.01 12.64 -10.99
C LYS A 71 16.14 11.24 -11.59
N MET A 72 16.32 10.18 -10.77
CA MET A 72 16.28 8.78 -11.22
C MET A 72 14.91 8.32 -11.74
N ASN A 73 13.82 9.07 -11.52
CA ASN A 73 12.49 8.74 -12.03
C ASN A 73 12.16 9.41 -13.37
N SER A 74 13.03 10.26 -13.92
CA SER A 74 12.79 10.81 -15.27
C SER A 74 12.91 9.71 -16.33
N TRP A 75 11.93 9.66 -17.23
CA TRP A 75 11.92 8.79 -18.40
C TRP A 75 12.37 9.60 -19.61
N THR A 76 13.37 9.08 -20.32
CA THR A 76 13.84 9.68 -21.57
C THR A 76 13.04 9.13 -22.76
N GLU A 77 13.00 9.88 -23.87
CA GLU A 77 12.35 9.39 -25.10
C GLU A 77 13.00 8.11 -25.63
N ALA A 78 14.32 7.96 -25.45
CA ALA A 78 15.05 6.76 -25.84
C ALA A 78 14.58 5.52 -25.03
N GLN A 79 14.34 5.71 -23.73
CA GLN A 79 13.79 4.67 -22.86
C GLN A 79 12.35 4.33 -23.25
N ASP A 80 11.51 5.32 -23.51
CA ASP A 80 10.14 5.11 -23.97
C ASP A 80 10.10 4.37 -25.33
N ARG A 81 11.00 4.71 -26.26
CA ARG A 81 11.13 4.03 -27.55
C ARG A 81 11.52 2.56 -27.38
N THR A 82 12.46 2.29 -26.47
CA THR A 82 12.90 0.93 -26.12
C THR A 82 11.78 0.13 -25.47
N LEU A 83 11.05 0.76 -24.54
CA LEU A 83 9.88 0.19 -23.90
C LEU A 83 8.80 -0.16 -24.93
N ARG A 84 8.41 0.76 -25.82
CA ARG A 84 7.42 0.52 -26.89
C ARG A 84 7.79 -0.66 -27.78
N LYS A 85 9.04 -0.73 -28.23
CA LYS A 85 9.53 -1.83 -29.08
C LYS A 85 9.53 -3.17 -28.33
N GLY A 86 10.03 -3.16 -27.10
CA GLY A 86 10.14 -4.35 -26.26
C GLY A 86 8.79 -4.87 -25.76
N TRP A 87 7.83 -3.97 -25.51
CA TRP A 87 6.48 -4.30 -25.07
C TRP A 87 5.75 -5.14 -26.11
N LYS A 88 5.80 -4.71 -27.38
CA LYS A 88 5.23 -5.42 -28.54
C LYS A 88 5.80 -6.83 -28.71
N ARG A 89 7.10 -7.02 -28.47
CA ARG A 89 7.80 -8.31 -28.64
C ARG A 89 7.53 -9.34 -27.53
N ARG A 90 6.57 -9.10 -26.62
CA ARG A 90 6.18 -10.02 -25.53
C ARG A 90 7.32 -10.49 -24.59
N GLY A 91 8.48 -9.83 -24.58
CA GLY A 91 9.60 -10.17 -23.66
C GLY A 91 9.27 -9.85 -22.19
N THR A 92 9.85 -10.58 -21.24
CA THR A 92 9.54 -10.41 -19.80
C THR A 92 9.80 -8.98 -19.31
N ASN A 93 9.01 -8.50 -18.34
CA ASN A 93 9.17 -7.13 -17.80
C ASN A 93 10.56 -6.93 -17.15
N TYR A 94 11.15 -8.00 -16.63
CA TYR A 94 12.53 -8.01 -16.13
C TYR A 94 13.56 -7.77 -17.24
N ALA A 95 13.42 -8.44 -18.39
CA ALA A 95 14.30 -8.19 -19.52
C ALA A 95 14.18 -6.75 -20.04
N LEU A 96 12.97 -6.18 -20.02
CA LEU A 96 12.74 -4.77 -20.36
C LEU A 96 13.35 -3.83 -19.33
N ALA A 97 13.15 -4.10 -18.04
CA ALA A 97 13.76 -3.38 -16.93
C ALA A 97 15.28 -3.31 -17.04
N LYS A 98 15.93 -4.45 -17.30
CA LYS A 98 17.39 -4.52 -17.50
C LYS A 98 17.86 -3.67 -18.68
N ARG A 99 17.13 -3.68 -19.81
CA ARG A 99 17.48 -2.87 -20.99
C ARG A 99 17.30 -1.37 -20.78
N VAL A 100 16.32 -0.98 -19.98
CA VAL A 100 15.95 0.43 -19.75
C VAL A 100 16.70 1.04 -18.55
N GLY A 101 17.29 0.19 -17.69
CA GLY A 101 17.95 0.60 -16.46
C GLY A 101 16.97 1.05 -15.37
N LYS A 102 15.79 0.43 -15.33
CA LYS A 102 14.71 0.76 -14.38
C LYS A 102 14.23 -0.52 -13.69
N THR A 103 13.49 -0.40 -12.61
CA THR A 103 12.89 -1.56 -11.94
C THR A 103 11.67 -2.08 -12.71
N ALA A 104 11.37 -3.38 -12.61
CA ALA A 104 10.19 -3.95 -13.27
C ALA A 104 8.87 -3.25 -12.88
N PRO A 105 8.63 -2.88 -11.60
CA PRO A 105 7.49 -2.05 -11.20
C PRO A 105 7.38 -0.74 -11.99
N GLN A 106 8.48 0.01 -12.09
CA GLN A 106 8.52 1.30 -12.81
C GLN A 106 8.22 1.13 -14.30
N VAL A 107 8.77 0.09 -14.94
CA VAL A 107 8.58 -0.18 -16.37
C VAL A 107 7.11 -0.29 -16.74
N VAL A 108 6.31 -0.95 -15.90
CA VAL A 108 4.91 -1.16 -16.25
C VAL A 108 4.02 -0.03 -15.78
N GLN A 109 4.36 0.64 -14.68
CA GLN A 109 3.73 1.91 -14.39
C GLN A 109 3.85 2.85 -15.60
N ARG A 110 5.05 2.93 -16.19
CA ARG A 110 5.27 3.68 -17.43
C ARG A 110 4.51 3.12 -18.63
N ALA A 111 4.45 1.80 -18.80
CA ALA A 111 3.70 1.20 -19.89
C ALA A 111 2.19 1.50 -19.81
N LYS A 112 1.63 1.60 -18.59
CA LYS A 112 0.25 2.06 -18.35
C LYS A 112 0.09 3.53 -18.74
N GLU A 113 1.01 4.39 -18.33
CA GLU A 113 1.01 5.81 -18.72
C GLU A 113 1.06 6.00 -20.24
N LEU A 114 1.87 5.17 -20.93
CA LEU A 114 2.00 5.17 -22.38
C LEU A 114 0.85 4.44 -23.11
N LYS A 115 -0.17 3.96 -22.38
CA LYS A 115 -1.32 3.21 -22.92
C LYS A 115 -0.93 2.07 -23.85
N LEU A 116 0.13 1.32 -23.54
CA LEU A 116 0.64 0.24 -24.39
C LEU A 116 -0.21 -1.04 -24.36
N GLY A 117 -1.42 -0.97 -23.80
CA GLY A 117 -2.37 -2.08 -23.66
C GLY A 117 -1.96 -3.09 -22.59
N GLU A 118 -2.96 -3.86 -22.14
CA GLU A 118 -2.70 -5.05 -21.32
C GLU A 118 -1.96 -6.10 -22.14
N ARG A 119 -0.92 -6.69 -21.55
CA ARG A 119 -0.21 -7.78 -22.24
C ARG A 119 -1.01 -9.05 -22.07
N ALA A 120 -1.38 -9.67 -23.19
CA ALA A 120 -1.80 -11.06 -23.19
C ALA A 120 -0.67 -11.90 -22.56
N ARG A 121 -0.95 -12.50 -21.41
CA ARG A 121 0.01 -13.38 -20.75
C ARG A 121 0.17 -14.66 -21.56
N PRO A 122 1.41 -15.08 -21.88
CA PRO A 122 1.62 -16.39 -22.52
C PRO A 122 1.19 -17.55 -21.63
N ASP A 123 1.28 -17.37 -20.31
CA ASP A 123 1.09 -18.45 -19.34
C ASP A 123 -0.14 -18.18 -18.46
N HIS A 124 -1.19 -18.96 -18.65
CA HIS A 124 -2.34 -19.00 -17.74
C HIS A 124 -2.00 -19.73 -16.42
N HIS A 125 -0.88 -20.47 -16.35
CA HIS A 125 -0.49 -21.19 -15.15
C HIS A 125 1.03 -21.18 -15.00
N ARG A 126 1.52 -20.71 -13.84
CA ARG A 126 2.94 -20.79 -13.46
C ARG A 126 3.10 -21.62 -12.22
N ALA A 127 4.24 -22.31 -12.09
CA ALA A 127 4.59 -23.00 -10.86
C ALA A 127 5.24 -22.02 -9.87
N CYS A 128 4.82 -22.06 -8.61
CA CYS A 128 5.44 -21.28 -7.55
C CYS A 128 6.89 -21.73 -7.35
N VAL A 129 7.84 -20.79 -7.31
CA VAL A 129 9.27 -21.09 -7.10
C VAL A 129 9.52 -21.83 -5.77
N LYS A 130 8.68 -21.58 -4.75
CA LYS A 130 8.87 -22.13 -3.40
C LYS A 130 8.21 -23.49 -3.18
N CYS A 131 7.10 -23.80 -3.85
CA CYS A 131 6.38 -25.07 -3.65
C CYS A 131 6.01 -25.83 -4.92
N GLY A 132 6.34 -25.33 -6.11
CA GLY A 132 5.97 -25.93 -7.39
C GLY A 132 4.47 -25.84 -7.74
N GLU A 133 3.63 -25.37 -6.83
CA GLU A 133 2.17 -25.30 -7.02
C GLU A 133 1.81 -24.39 -8.20
N ARG A 134 0.95 -24.89 -9.10
CA ARG A 134 0.45 -24.10 -10.23
C ARG A 134 -0.50 -23.01 -9.71
N PHE A 135 -0.25 -21.77 -10.09
CA PHE A 135 -1.09 -20.64 -9.75
C PHE A 135 -1.29 -19.71 -10.95
N GLN A 136 -2.40 -18.98 -10.92
CA GLN A 136 -2.70 -17.88 -11.82
C GLN A 136 -2.24 -16.59 -11.15
N PRO A 137 -1.15 -15.96 -11.59
CA PRO A 137 -0.80 -14.67 -11.02
C PRO A 137 -1.87 -13.64 -11.42
N LYS A 138 -2.20 -12.69 -10.56
CA LYS A 138 -3.13 -11.59 -10.93
C LYS A 138 -2.44 -10.58 -11.84
N ASP A 139 -1.21 -10.21 -11.49
CA ASP A 139 -0.44 -9.17 -12.17
C ASP A 139 0.98 -9.65 -12.48
N TRP A 140 1.61 -9.09 -13.52
CA TRP A 140 2.99 -9.40 -13.99
C TRP A 140 4.08 -9.09 -12.94
N THR A 141 3.75 -8.42 -11.84
CA THR A 141 4.64 -8.25 -10.68
C THR A 141 4.65 -9.47 -9.76
N THR A 142 3.61 -10.31 -9.83
CA THR A 142 3.38 -11.44 -8.92
C THR A 142 3.78 -12.79 -9.55
N ASP A 143 4.77 -12.78 -10.44
CA ASP A 143 5.06 -13.89 -11.35
C ASP A 143 5.72 -15.13 -10.73
N TRP A 144 6.09 -15.09 -9.45
CA TRP A 144 7.02 -16.08 -8.87
C TRP A 144 6.45 -16.92 -7.73
N TYR A 145 5.46 -16.40 -7.01
CA TYR A 145 4.98 -17.01 -5.77
C TYR A 145 3.46 -17.11 -5.73
N CYS A 146 2.95 -18.27 -5.32
CA CYS A 146 1.52 -18.45 -5.09
C CYS A 146 1.01 -17.55 -3.95
N GLU A 147 -0.31 -17.34 -3.90
CA GLU A 147 -1.02 -16.53 -2.91
C GLU A 147 -0.54 -16.81 -1.47
N LYS A 148 -0.40 -18.10 -1.12
CA LYS A 148 0.04 -18.58 0.19
C LYS A 148 1.42 -18.04 0.58
N HIS A 149 2.40 -18.17 -0.31
CA HIS A 149 3.76 -17.69 -0.05
C HIS A 149 3.82 -16.17 -0.07
N ARG A 150 2.99 -15.51 -0.88
CA ARG A 150 2.86 -14.05 -0.84
C ARG A 150 2.40 -13.54 0.52
N GLN A 151 1.31 -14.10 1.03
CA GLN A 151 0.80 -13.71 2.33
C GLN A 151 1.81 -14.03 3.44
N GLN A 152 2.52 -15.15 3.34
CA GLN A 152 3.55 -15.51 4.32
C GLN A 152 4.73 -14.50 4.34
N ALA A 153 5.22 -14.04 3.19
CA ALA A 153 6.31 -13.06 3.19
C ALA A 153 5.84 -11.66 3.63
N LYS A 154 4.62 -11.27 3.24
CA LYS A 154 3.98 -10.03 3.71
C LYS A 154 3.84 -10.02 5.23
N ALA A 155 3.40 -11.14 5.83
CA ALA A 155 3.31 -11.30 7.27
C ALA A 155 4.67 -11.22 7.99
N ARG A 156 5.76 -11.52 7.28
CA ARG A 156 7.14 -11.43 7.79
C ARG A 156 7.81 -10.09 7.54
N GLY A 157 7.12 -9.12 6.93
CA GLY A 157 7.70 -7.83 6.55
C GLY A 157 8.79 -7.92 5.48
N GLY A 158 8.87 -9.04 4.74
CA GLY A 158 9.85 -9.23 3.68
C GLY A 158 9.36 -8.67 2.35
N ASP A 159 10.20 -7.87 1.69
CA ASP A 159 9.96 -7.45 0.32
C ASP A 159 10.11 -8.64 -0.64
N PHE A 160 9.17 -8.77 -1.58
CA PHE A 160 9.22 -9.72 -2.70
C PHE A 160 10.23 -9.28 -3.78
N ALA A 161 11.39 -8.79 -3.35
CA ALA A 161 12.50 -8.61 -4.27
C ALA A 161 12.79 -9.95 -4.94
N THR A 162 12.98 -9.88 -6.25
CA THR A 162 13.16 -10.99 -7.19
C THR A 162 14.03 -12.10 -6.59
N PRO A 163 13.67 -13.38 -6.75
CA PRO A 163 14.53 -14.47 -6.29
C PRO A 163 15.95 -14.27 -6.82
N ALA A 164 16.95 -14.32 -5.92
CA ALA A 164 18.35 -14.02 -6.22
C ALA A 164 18.92 -14.81 -7.41
N GLY A 165 18.37 -15.98 -7.71
CA GLY A 165 18.76 -16.81 -8.87
C GLY A 165 18.35 -16.27 -10.25
N PHE A 166 17.63 -15.15 -10.33
CA PHE A 166 17.30 -14.48 -11.60
C PHE A 166 18.02 -13.13 -11.77
N ALA A 167 18.86 -12.74 -10.80
CA ALA A 167 19.71 -11.56 -10.87
C ALA A 167 21.06 -11.92 -11.53
N THR A 168 21.06 -12.04 -12.85
CA THR A 168 22.28 -12.12 -13.69
C THR A 168 22.16 -11.16 -14.84
#